data_AF-A0AA38IRB9-F1
#
_entry.id   AF-A0AA38IRB9-F1
#
_cell.length_a   1.000
_cell.length_b   1.000
_cell.length_c   1.000
_cell.angle_alpha   90.00
_cell.angle_beta   90.00
_cell.angle_gamma   90.00
#
_symmetry.space_group_name_H-M   'P 1'
#
loop_
_entity.id
_entity.type
_entity.pdbx_description
1 polymer ?
#
loop_
_entity_poly.entity_id
_entity_poly.type
_entity_poly.pdbx_seq_one_letter_code
_entity_poly.pdbx_strand_id
1 'polypeptide(L)'
;MLLTDELKQARDQLEEQNQEIRDKQEELKRAKEELGKRLGEVESQLDRMESEKRRNKAVMMGLEIGTRQQKQIIEKVTKFLQEKVKVESKVKSAYKIAEKVYEWNSKIEKKK
;
A
#
# COMPACT_ATOMS: atom_id res chain seq x y z
N MET A 1 44.29 -47.07 -12.96
CA MET A 1 44.43 -45.77 -13.66
C MET A 1 43.08 -45.19 -14.08
N LEU A 2 42.15 -45.95 -14.67
CA LEU A 2 40.83 -45.44 -15.13
C LEU A 2 39.95 -44.80 -14.03
N LEU A 3 39.89 -45.40 -12.82
CA LEU A 3 39.07 -44.87 -11.71
C LEU A 3 39.49 -43.46 -11.25
N THR A 4 40.76 -43.09 -11.44
CA THR A 4 41.31 -41.81 -11.01
C THR A 4 40.92 -40.67 -11.94
N ASP A 5 40.75 -40.95 -13.24
CA ASP A 5 40.39 -39.93 -14.23
C ASP A 5 38.89 -39.60 -14.18
N GLU A 6 38.03 -40.60 -13.93
CA GLU A 6 36.60 -40.40 -13.72
C GLU A 6 36.32 -39.59 -12.45
N LEU A 7 37.06 -39.86 -11.35
CA LEU A 7 36.97 -39.07 -10.12
C LEU A 7 37.45 -37.63 -10.31
N LYS A 8 38.46 -37.42 -11.16
CA LYS A 8 38.96 -36.08 -11.48
C LYS A 8 37.94 -35.29 -12.32
N GLN A 9 37.34 -35.92 -13.34
CA GLN A 9 36.27 -35.30 -14.12
C GLN A 9 35.03 -34.96 -13.27
N ALA A 10 34.62 -35.86 -12.37
CA ALA A 10 33.52 -35.61 -11.45
C ALA A 10 33.82 -34.45 -10.48
N ARG A 11 35.07 -34.34 -10.00
CA ARG A 11 35.51 -33.22 -9.16
C ARG A 11 35.47 -31.91 -9.94
N ASP A 12 36.03 -31.86 -11.14
CA ASP A 12 36.09 -30.65 -11.96
C ASP A 12 34.67 -30.15 -12.30
N GLN A 13 33.74 -31.08 -12.61
CA GLN A 13 32.32 -30.75 -12.82
C GLN A 13 31.64 -30.20 -11.56
N LEU A 14 31.94 -30.77 -10.38
CA LEU A 14 31.40 -30.26 -9.12
C LEU A 14 31.98 -28.89 -8.76
N GLU A 15 33.25 -28.62 -9.07
CA GLU A 15 33.87 -27.31 -8.88
C GLU A 15 33.21 -26.26 -9.81
N GLU A 16 32.98 -26.60 -11.08
CA GLU A 16 32.30 -25.73 -12.05
C GLU A 16 30.84 -25.44 -11.64
N GLN A 17 30.09 -26.47 -11.25
CA GLN A 17 28.72 -26.31 -10.75
C GLN A 17 28.67 -25.45 -9.48
N ASN A 18 29.61 -25.62 -8.55
CA ASN A 18 29.69 -24.80 -7.35
C ASN A 18 29.99 -23.33 -7.69
N GLN A 19 30.82 -23.08 -8.70
CA GLN A 19 31.10 -21.72 -9.15
C GLN A 19 29.87 -21.07 -9.78
N GLU A 20 29.16 -21.79 -10.67
CA GLU A 20 27.90 -21.28 -11.23
C GLU A 20 26.84 -20.97 -10.16
N ILE A 21 26.74 -21.82 -9.14
CA ILE A 21 25.79 -21.61 -8.03
C ILE A 21 26.16 -20.33 -7.27
N ARG A 22 27.44 -20.07 -7.03
CA ARG A 22 27.90 -18.84 -6.36
C ARG A 22 27.58 -17.61 -7.19
N ASP A 23 27.84 -17.64 -8.48
CA ASP A 23 27.58 -16.52 -9.38
C ASP A 23 26.07 -16.21 -9.43
N LYS A 24 25.23 -17.25 -9.57
CA LYS A 24 23.75 -17.12 -9.52
C LYS A 24 23.25 -16.59 -8.17
N GLN A 25 23.89 -16.97 -7.05
CA GLN A 25 23.55 -16.45 -5.73
C GLN A 25 23.88 -14.96 -5.60
N GLU A 26 25.01 -14.50 -6.15
CA GLU A 26 25.34 -13.08 -6.17
C GLU A 26 24.36 -12.27 -7.03
N GLU A 27 24.03 -12.76 -8.22
CA GLU A 27 23.03 -12.13 -9.09
C GLU A 27 21.67 -12.02 -8.40
N LEU A 28 21.20 -13.10 -7.77
CA LEU A 28 19.96 -13.10 -7.00
C LEU A 28 19.99 -12.09 -5.85
N LYS A 29 21.12 -11.97 -5.15
CA LYS A 29 21.27 -10.99 -4.08
C LYS A 29 21.17 -9.55 -4.61
N ARG A 30 21.85 -9.25 -5.72
CA ARG A 30 21.79 -7.92 -6.37
C ARG A 30 20.38 -7.61 -6.86
N ALA A 31 19.72 -8.55 -7.52
CA ALA A 31 18.34 -8.39 -7.99
C ALA A 31 17.36 -8.16 -6.82
N LYS A 32 17.54 -8.88 -5.71
CA LYS A 32 16.72 -8.69 -4.50
C LYS A 32 16.90 -7.29 -3.90
N GLU A 33 18.14 -6.80 -3.83
CA GLU A 33 18.42 -5.44 -3.33
C GLU A 33 17.81 -4.37 -4.24
N GLU A 34 17.90 -4.53 -5.55
CA GLU A 34 17.27 -3.60 -6.51
C GLU A 34 15.75 -3.61 -6.41
N LEU A 35 15.13 -4.78 -6.35
CA LEU A 35 13.68 -4.91 -6.15
C LEU A 35 13.23 -4.29 -4.83
N GLY A 36 14.01 -4.45 -3.75
CA GLY A 36 13.74 -3.81 -2.47
C GLY A 36 13.74 -2.29 -2.55
N LYS A 37 14.69 -1.70 -3.29
CA LYS A 37 14.72 -0.25 -3.54
C LYS A 37 13.51 0.22 -4.34
N ARG A 38 13.18 -0.48 -5.44
CA ARG A 38 12.01 -0.15 -6.28
C ARG A 38 10.70 -0.25 -5.49
N LEU A 39 10.56 -1.27 -4.64
CA LEU A 39 9.39 -1.40 -3.76
C LEU A 39 9.26 -0.22 -2.81
N GLY A 40 10.36 0.19 -2.15
CA GLY A 40 10.34 1.36 -1.26
C GLY A 40 9.99 2.66 -1.98
N GLU A 41 10.44 2.85 -3.21
CA GLU A 41 10.05 4.00 -4.04
C GLU A 41 8.55 3.99 -4.37
N VAL A 42 8.00 2.83 -4.75
CA VAL A 42 6.58 2.66 -5.05
C VAL A 42 5.72 2.91 -3.80
N GLU A 43 6.11 2.38 -2.65
CA GLU A 43 5.42 2.64 -1.37
C GLU A 43 5.43 4.13 -1.03
N SER A 44 6.58 4.81 -1.15
CA SER A 44 6.65 6.25 -0.93
C SER A 44 5.80 7.04 -1.94
N GLN A 45 5.68 6.60 -3.18
CA GLN A 45 4.82 7.25 -4.17
C GLN A 45 3.34 7.06 -3.83
N LEU A 46 2.94 5.85 -3.42
CA LEU A 46 1.58 5.55 -2.99
C LEU A 46 1.18 6.39 -1.77
N ASP A 47 2.05 6.51 -0.77
CA ASP A 47 1.79 7.33 0.42
C ASP A 47 1.62 8.81 0.07
N ARG A 48 2.46 9.34 -0.83
CA ARG A 48 2.31 10.72 -1.33
C ARG A 48 0.98 10.91 -2.07
N MET A 49 0.64 9.99 -2.97
CA MET A 49 -0.62 10.03 -3.71
C MET A 49 -1.83 9.92 -2.77
N GLU A 50 -1.78 9.07 -1.74
CA GLU A 50 -2.82 8.98 -0.72
C GLU A 50 -2.94 10.27 0.08
N SER A 51 -1.82 10.87 0.49
CA SER A 51 -1.79 12.14 1.22
C SER A 51 -2.40 13.27 0.39
N GLU A 52 -2.02 13.40 -0.88
CA GLU A 52 -2.60 14.39 -1.79
C GLU A 52 -4.09 14.15 -2.02
N LYS A 53 -4.51 12.90 -2.19
CA LYS A 53 -5.92 12.51 -2.32
C LYS A 53 -6.71 12.85 -1.05
N ARG A 54 -6.11 12.73 0.14
CA ARG A 54 -6.72 13.08 1.43
C ARG A 54 -6.75 14.58 1.68
N ARG A 55 -5.79 15.36 1.17
CA ARG A 55 -5.68 16.81 1.41
C ARG A 55 -6.97 17.58 1.12
N ASN A 56 -7.71 17.16 0.09
CA ASN A 56 -8.97 17.78 -0.32
C ASN A 56 -10.20 16.93 0.02
N LYS A 57 -10.05 15.85 0.80
CA LYS A 57 -11.15 14.96 1.22
C LYS A 57 -11.35 15.09 2.72
N ALA A 58 -12.56 15.44 3.12
CA ALA A 58 -12.99 15.35 4.50
C ALA A 58 -13.88 14.11 4.68
N VAL A 59 -13.70 13.41 5.81
CA VAL A 59 -14.66 12.41 6.28
C VAL A 59 -15.48 13.07 7.38
N MET A 60 -16.80 13.10 7.20
CA MET A 60 -17.73 13.68 8.16
C MET A 60 -18.57 12.57 8.78
N MET A 61 -18.64 12.55 10.11
CA MET A 61 -19.45 11.60 10.88
C MET A 61 -20.57 12.34 11.61
N GLY A 62 -21.66 11.63 11.94
CA GLY A 62 -22.79 12.21 12.67
C GLY A 62 -23.81 12.99 11.82
N LEU A 63 -23.62 13.06 10.50
CA LEU A 63 -24.61 13.62 9.58
C LEU A 63 -25.70 12.60 9.27
N GLU A 64 -26.95 12.92 9.61
CA GLU A 64 -28.11 12.11 9.29
C GLU A 64 -28.52 12.29 7.82
N ILE A 65 -27.88 11.52 6.94
CA ILE A 65 -28.17 11.52 5.51
C ILE A 65 -28.83 10.19 5.13
N GLY A 66 -30.17 10.17 5.10
CA GLY A 66 -30.99 9.00 4.74
C GLY A 66 -30.96 8.60 3.25
N THR A 67 -30.01 9.09 2.46
CA THR A 67 -29.93 8.86 1.01
C THR A 67 -28.51 8.53 0.59
N ARG A 68 -28.36 7.70 -0.44
CA ARG A 68 -27.08 7.43 -1.11
C ARG A 68 -26.91 8.23 -2.41
N GLN A 69 -27.91 9.04 -2.80
CA GLN A 69 -27.84 9.85 -4.01
C GLN A 69 -26.85 11.00 -3.85
N GLN A 70 -25.79 11.00 -4.67
CA GLN A 70 -24.69 11.96 -4.59
C GLN A 70 -25.15 13.43 -4.60
N LYS A 71 -26.08 13.81 -5.49
CA LYS A 71 -26.59 15.19 -5.58
C LYS A 71 -27.18 15.67 -4.24
N GLN A 72 -28.05 14.85 -3.64
CA GLN A 72 -28.68 15.17 -2.35
C GLN A 72 -27.67 15.20 -1.19
N ILE A 73 -26.65 14.33 -1.23
CA ILE A 73 -25.57 14.34 -0.23
C ILE A 73 -24.77 15.65 -0.32
N ILE A 74 -24.37 16.06 -1.54
CA ILE A 74 -23.64 17.31 -1.78
C ILE A 74 -24.42 18.50 -1.25
N GLU A 75 -25.72 18.60 -1.56
CA GLU A 75 -26.58 19.68 -1.07
C GLU A 75 -26.64 19.71 0.46
N LYS A 76 -26.86 18.56 1.12
CA LYS A 76 -26.94 18.48 2.58
C LYS A 76 -25.62 18.85 3.26
N VAL A 77 -24.50 18.36 2.74
CA VAL A 77 -23.17 18.69 3.27
C VAL A 77 -22.86 20.18 3.06
N THR A 78 -23.18 20.73 1.90
CA THR A 78 -22.94 22.15 1.60
C THR A 78 -23.76 23.05 2.53
N LYS A 79 -25.04 22.75 2.73
CA LYS A 79 -25.90 23.45 3.69
C LYS A 79 -25.37 23.36 5.11
N PHE A 80 -24.94 22.18 5.55
CA PHE A 80 -24.34 22.01 6.88
C PHE A 80 -23.09 22.89 7.06
N LEU A 81 -22.19 22.90 6.08
CA LEU A 81 -20.97 23.71 6.13
C LEU A 81 -21.30 25.22 6.20
N GLN A 82 -22.29 25.67 5.43
CA GLN A 82 -22.72 27.07 5.42
C GLN A 82 -23.45 27.48 6.71
N GLU A 83 -24.40 26.67 7.19
CA GLU A 83 -25.28 27.06 8.29
C GLU A 83 -24.66 26.79 9.67
N LYS A 84 -23.98 25.66 9.85
CA LYS A 84 -23.47 25.22 11.14
C LYS A 84 -22.01 25.59 11.35
N VAL A 85 -21.20 25.42 10.30
CA VAL A 85 -19.75 25.71 10.37
C VAL A 85 -19.45 27.15 9.94
N LYS A 86 -20.39 27.82 9.25
CA LYS A 86 -20.24 29.18 8.70
C LYS A 86 -19.07 29.30 7.72
N VAL A 87 -18.84 28.25 6.93
CA VAL A 87 -17.80 28.22 5.90
C VAL A 87 -18.45 28.09 4.54
N GLU A 88 -18.11 29.00 3.63
CA GLU A 88 -18.47 28.88 2.23
C GLU A 88 -17.52 27.87 1.56
N SER A 89 -18.06 26.77 1.04
CA SER A 89 -17.27 25.69 0.47
C SER A 89 -17.97 25.05 -0.71
N LYS A 90 -17.22 24.80 -1.79
CA LYS A 90 -17.71 24.11 -2.99
C LYS A 90 -17.41 22.61 -2.89
N VAL A 91 -18.41 21.83 -2.48
CA VAL A 91 -18.31 20.36 -2.43
C VAL A 91 -18.40 19.78 -3.84
N LYS A 92 -17.28 19.30 -4.39
CA LYS A 92 -17.23 18.70 -5.74
C LYS A 92 -17.90 17.33 -5.81
N SER A 93 -17.68 16.50 -4.79
CA SER A 93 -18.26 15.16 -4.69
C SER A 93 -18.42 14.76 -3.23
N ALA A 94 -19.46 13.97 -2.94
CA ALA A 94 -19.73 13.45 -1.61
C ALA A 94 -20.45 12.10 -1.72
N TYR A 95 -20.03 11.14 -0.91
CA TYR A 95 -20.56 9.78 -0.92
C TYR A 95 -20.81 9.32 0.51
N LYS A 96 -21.91 8.61 0.72
CA LYS A 96 -22.21 7.95 1.99
C LYS A 96 -21.44 6.64 2.03
N ILE A 97 -20.42 6.58 2.89
CA ILE A 97 -19.51 5.43 2.98
C ILE A 97 -20.15 4.28 3.77
N ALA A 98 -20.91 4.58 4.84
CA ALA A 98 -21.58 3.57 5.66
C ALA A 98 -22.88 4.11 6.27
N GLU A 99 -23.79 3.19 6.61
CA GLU A 99 -24.86 3.42 7.57
C GLU A 99 -24.37 2.89 8.91
N LYS A 100 -24.21 3.80 9.88
CA LYS A 100 -23.85 3.59 11.29
C LYS A 100 -23.30 2.18 11.60
N VAL A 101 -21.97 2.02 11.60
CA VAL A 101 -21.31 0.96 12.38
C VAL A 101 -20.47 1.65 13.45
N TYR A 102 -21.01 1.69 14.66
CA TYR A 102 -20.29 2.12 15.86
C TYR A 102 -19.43 0.95 16.34
N GLU A 103 -18.24 0.77 15.78
CA GLU A 103 -17.11 0.09 16.45
C GLU A 103 -15.80 0.71 15.93
N TRP A 104 -15.43 1.86 16.49
CA TRP A 104 -14.07 2.38 16.33
C TRP A 104 -13.15 1.42 17.09
N ASN A 105 -12.36 0.65 16.35
CA ASN A 105 -11.43 -0.36 16.84
C ASN A 105 -10.55 0.16 17.99
N SER A 106 -10.95 -0.12 19.21
CA SER A 106 -10.16 -0.05 20.46
C SER A 106 -9.04 -1.10 20.52
N LYS A 107 -8.62 -1.67 19.38
CA LYS A 107 -7.61 -2.74 19.29
C LYS A 107 -6.18 -2.25 19.06
N ILE A 108 -5.93 -0.94 18.91
CA ILE A 108 -4.57 -0.41 18.75
C ILE A 108 -3.81 -0.32 20.10
N GLU A 109 -4.48 -0.36 21.26
CA GLU A 109 -3.81 -0.19 22.57
C GLU A 109 -3.54 -1.46 23.39
N LYS A 110 -3.82 -2.67 22.88
CA LYS A 110 -3.48 -3.94 23.59
C LYS A 110 -2.34 -4.74 22.95
N LYS A 111 -1.31 -4.03 22.49
CA LYS A 111 0.04 -4.61 22.32
C LYS A 111 1.07 -3.66 22.96
N LYS A 112 1.04 -3.61 24.28
CA LYS A 112 2.20 -3.31 25.12
C LYS A 112 2.40 -4.49 26.04
#